data_AF-A0A0D6KBC5-F1
#
_entry.id   AF-A0A0D6KBC5-F1
#
_cell.length_a   1.000
_cell.length_b   1.000
_cell.length_c   1.000
_cell.angle_alpha   90.00
_cell.angle_beta   90.00
_cell.angle_gamma   90.00
#
_symmetry.space_group_name_H-M   'P 1'
#
loop_
_entity.id
_entity.type
_entity.pdbx_description
1 polymer ?
#
loop_
_entity_poly.entity_id
_entity_poly.type
_entity_poly.pdbx_seq_one_letter_code
_entity_poly.pdbx_strand_id
1 'polypeptide(L)'
;MQTVVQNISWTGTKDAINIFGLLPDKFYSLFCWNLLLPDSKPVEIQVPLLQKGSNKIEVPLNLSTGIYHIQLIWGQQLPENLGWWCGSSRYDLPQATEEDEVRENYCYTILGNSESKEALIAAVRQLNLDFDIKQLQAGISSLESHQYYFPEWLDAHSLLDKLKGLLDFLSPESVPKENNLIMPIMPTADSDKFPTPIVKTVEHGNWYLVTVRSKKREVFLKYLELSIKQNQLQDLILKIEIPQDSVYEDLVLLNISNFKTASTHLQKIENFQSIERKPLNPEQVTRMLGVR
;
A
#
# COMPACT_ATOMS: atom_id res chain seq x y z
N MET A 1 30.66 -20.47 -32.07
CA MET A 1 31.06 -19.40 -31.15
C MET A 1 30.62 -19.82 -29.75
N GLN A 2 31.56 -20.04 -28.83
CA GLN A 2 31.22 -20.37 -27.45
C GLN A 2 30.63 -19.12 -26.79
N THR A 3 29.35 -19.18 -26.44
CA THR A 3 28.73 -18.25 -25.49
C THR A 3 29.45 -18.44 -24.16
N VAL A 4 30.42 -17.56 -23.88
CA VAL A 4 30.94 -17.41 -22.53
C VAL A 4 29.76 -16.98 -21.68
N VAL A 5 29.29 -17.86 -20.80
CA VAL A 5 28.29 -17.51 -19.80
C VAL A 5 28.96 -16.48 -18.89
N GLN A 6 28.63 -15.20 -19.06
CA GLN A 6 29.06 -14.17 -18.14
C GLN A 6 28.27 -14.36 -16.85
N ASN A 7 28.97 -14.71 -15.77
CA ASN A 7 28.39 -14.68 -14.44
C ASN A 7 28.46 -13.23 -13.94
N ILE A 8 27.45 -12.43 -14.29
CA ILE A 8 27.32 -11.08 -13.76
C ILE A 8 26.69 -11.18 -12.38
N SER A 9 27.25 -10.41 -11.44
CA SER A 9 26.72 -10.26 -10.10
C SER A 9 26.87 -8.80 -9.67
N TRP A 10 26.15 -8.42 -8.62
CA TRP A 10 26.21 -7.05 -8.13
C TRP A 10 26.00 -6.97 -6.62
N THR A 11 26.42 -5.85 -6.04
CA THR A 11 26.08 -5.44 -4.68
C THR A 11 25.61 -4.00 -4.65
N GLY A 12 24.65 -3.68 -3.79
CA GLY A 12 24.08 -2.34 -3.68
C GLY A 12 24.63 -1.55 -2.49
N THR A 13 24.61 -0.23 -2.64
CA THR A 13 24.64 0.73 -1.53
C THR A 13 23.41 1.63 -1.65
N LYS A 14 23.25 2.57 -0.71
CA LYS A 14 22.16 3.56 -0.75
C LYS A 14 22.16 4.42 -2.02
N ASP A 15 23.33 4.63 -2.65
CA ASP A 15 23.48 5.62 -3.74
C ASP A 15 24.05 5.03 -5.04
N ALA A 16 24.55 3.79 -5.01
CA ALA A 16 25.24 3.17 -6.14
C ALA A 16 25.03 1.64 -6.19
N ILE A 17 25.30 1.06 -7.36
CA ILE A 17 25.49 -0.39 -7.50
C ILE A 17 26.90 -0.71 -7.96
N ASN A 18 27.44 -1.79 -7.44
CA ASN A 18 28.73 -2.33 -7.80
C ASN A 18 28.51 -3.57 -8.66
N ILE A 19 28.93 -3.55 -9.91
CA ILE A 19 28.71 -4.64 -10.86
C ILE A 19 30.04 -5.38 -11.10
N PHE A 20 29.97 -6.71 -11.13
CA PHE A 20 31.09 -7.61 -11.35
C PHE A 20 30.87 -8.45 -12.60
N GLY A 21 31.95 -8.88 -13.24
CA GLY A 21 31.88 -9.82 -14.38
C GLY A 21 31.55 -9.18 -15.73
N LEU A 22 31.57 -7.84 -15.84
CA LEU A 22 31.44 -7.14 -17.11
C LEU A 22 32.69 -7.36 -18.00
N LEU A 23 32.49 -7.42 -19.31
CA LEU A 23 33.60 -7.50 -20.25
C LEU A 23 34.24 -6.11 -20.43
N PRO A 24 35.58 -6.01 -20.41
CA PRO A 24 36.27 -4.78 -20.77
C PRO A 24 35.91 -4.31 -22.18
N ASP A 25 35.99 -2.99 -22.41
CA ASP A 25 35.78 -2.35 -23.71
C ASP A 25 34.38 -2.58 -24.33
N LYS A 26 33.39 -2.98 -23.51
CA LYS A 26 31.97 -3.03 -23.88
C LYS A 26 31.19 -1.89 -23.22
N PHE A 27 30.19 -1.39 -23.93
CA PHE A 27 29.26 -0.39 -23.43
C PHE A 27 28.04 -1.10 -22.85
N TYR A 28 27.69 -0.72 -21.63
CA TYR A 28 26.53 -1.23 -20.91
C TYR A 28 25.66 -0.07 -20.45
N SER A 29 24.35 -0.30 -20.42
CA SER A 29 23.37 0.60 -19.82
C SER A 29 22.59 -0.13 -18.75
N LEU A 30 22.23 0.59 -17.68
CA LEU A 30 21.22 0.15 -16.73
C LEU A 30 19.88 0.75 -17.12
N PHE A 31 18.84 -0.08 -17.13
CA PHE A 31 17.46 0.34 -17.28
C PHE A 31 16.77 0.19 -15.93
N CYS A 32 16.34 1.31 -15.35
CA CYS A 32 15.79 1.39 -14.01
C CYS A 32 14.30 1.74 -14.08
N TRP A 33 13.43 0.76 -13.89
CA TRP A 33 11.98 0.96 -13.87
C TRP A 33 11.48 1.19 -12.43
N ASN A 34 10.79 2.31 -12.19
CA ASN A 34 10.31 2.69 -10.86
C ASN A 34 8.93 2.10 -10.58
N LEU A 35 8.84 1.20 -9.60
CA LEU A 35 7.58 0.60 -9.18
C LEU A 35 6.62 1.61 -8.55
N LEU A 36 7.10 2.71 -7.96
CA LEU A 36 6.21 3.75 -7.42
C LEU A 36 5.59 4.62 -8.52
N LEU A 37 6.11 4.55 -9.74
CA LEU A 37 5.62 5.27 -10.92
C LEU A 37 5.65 4.32 -12.14
N PRO A 38 4.82 3.26 -12.14
CA PRO A 38 4.94 2.16 -13.09
C PRO A 38 4.62 2.57 -14.54
N ASP A 39 3.86 3.64 -14.71
CA ASP A 39 3.48 4.29 -15.96
C ASP A 39 4.57 5.23 -16.53
N SER A 40 5.63 5.49 -15.76
CA SER A 40 6.76 6.29 -16.19
C SER A 40 7.77 5.46 -16.99
N LYS A 41 8.45 6.12 -17.94
CA LYS A 41 9.52 5.48 -18.71
C LYS A 41 10.69 5.10 -17.79
N PRO A 42 11.30 3.92 -17.98
CA PRO A 42 12.52 3.56 -17.26
C PRO A 42 13.63 4.61 -17.47
N VAL A 43 14.40 4.88 -16.42
CA VAL A 43 15.58 5.74 -16.48
C VAL A 43 16.75 4.92 -17.01
N GLU A 44 17.44 5.43 -18.02
CA GLU A 44 18.67 4.82 -18.54
C GLU A 44 19.91 5.46 -17.91
N ILE A 45 20.81 4.63 -17.36
CA ILE A 45 22.09 5.07 -16.80
C ILE A 45 23.22 4.39 -17.55
N GLN A 46 24.12 5.19 -18.13
CA GLN A 46 25.30 4.67 -18.82
C GLN A 46 26.31 4.14 -17.79
N VAL A 47 26.73 2.89 -17.96
CA VAL A 47 27.79 2.29 -17.14
C VAL A 47 29.13 2.81 -17.65
N PRO A 48 30.02 3.33 -16.77
CA PRO A 48 31.32 3.80 -17.21
C PRO A 48 32.15 2.66 -17.85
N LEU A 49 33.14 3.02 -18.68
CA LEU A 49 34.00 2.00 -19.30
C LEU A 49 34.85 1.31 -18.23
N LEU A 50 34.76 -0.03 -18.19
CA LEU A 50 35.58 -0.84 -17.30
C LEU A 50 37.06 -0.75 -17.70
N GLN A 51 37.91 -0.28 -16.79
CA GLN A 51 39.35 -0.22 -17.02
C GLN A 51 39.96 -1.62 -17.10
N LYS A 52 40.95 -1.80 -17.99
CA LYS A 52 41.68 -3.07 -18.11
C LYS A 52 42.30 -3.47 -16.77
N GLY A 53 41.98 -4.69 -16.32
CA GLY A 53 42.46 -5.24 -15.04
C GLY A 53 41.52 -5.03 -13.86
N SER A 54 40.45 -4.22 -14.00
CA SER A 54 39.38 -4.18 -13.01
C SER A 54 38.34 -5.25 -13.30
N ASN A 55 37.81 -5.89 -12.26
CA ASN A 55 36.69 -6.84 -12.33
C ASN A 55 35.38 -6.25 -11.76
N LYS A 56 35.45 -5.00 -11.28
CA LYS A 56 34.39 -4.31 -10.57
C LYS A 56 34.23 -2.91 -11.15
N ILE A 57 32.97 -2.49 -11.29
CA ILE A 57 32.65 -1.10 -11.57
C ILE A 57 31.58 -0.60 -10.62
N GLU A 58 31.75 0.62 -10.12
CA GLU A 58 30.74 1.31 -9.35
C GLU A 58 29.95 2.23 -10.29
N VAL A 59 28.63 2.12 -10.24
CA VAL A 59 27.71 2.92 -11.04
C VAL A 59 26.86 3.76 -10.07
N PRO A 60 27.06 5.08 -9.99
CA PRO A 60 26.20 5.95 -9.20
C PRO A 60 24.81 6.00 -9.84
N LEU A 61 23.77 5.77 -9.05
CA LEU A 61 22.42 5.68 -9.58
C LEU A 61 21.76 7.06 -9.75
N ASN A 62 21.95 7.98 -8.79
CA ASN A 62 21.34 9.33 -8.81
C ASN A 62 19.84 9.32 -9.17
N LEU A 63 19.11 8.27 -8.76
CA LEU A 63 17.69 8.09 -9.04
C LEU A 63 16.85 8.89 -8.05
N SER A 64 15.69 9.37 -8.49
CA SER A 64 14.68 9.96 -7.60
C SER A 64 14.10 8.92 -6.64
N THR A 65 13.30 9.37 -5.67
CA THR A 65 12.55 8.49 -4.77
C THR A 65 11.81 7.38 -5.52
N GLY A 66 11.99 6.14 -5.07
CA GLY A 66 11.45 4.97 -5.75
C GLY A 66 11.97 3.63 -5.24
N ILE A 67 11.32 2.58 -5.75
CA ILE A 67 11.75 1.18 -5.68
C ILE A 67 11.98 0.73 -7.12
N TYR A 68 13.21 0.39 -7.48
CA TYR A 68 13.61 0.22 -8.88
C TYR A 68 13.90 -1.24 -9.21
N HIS A 69 13.30 -1.74 -10.28
CA HIS A 69 13.76 -2.95 -10.95
C HIS A 69 14.83 -2.56 -11.97
N ILE A 70 16.03 -3.14 -11.83
CA ILE A 70 17.21 -2.79 -12.61
C ILE A 70 17.57 -3.94 -13.55
N GLN A 71 17.69 -3.61 -14.83
CA GLN A 71 18.17 -4.52 -15.87
C GLN A 71 19.44 -3.97 -16.51
N LEU A 72 20.38 -4.85 -16.84
CA LEU A 72 21.58 -4.52 -17.59
C LEU A 72 21.36 -4.83 -19.07
N ILE A 73 21.71 -3.89 -19.94
CA ILE A 73 21.57 -4.03 -21.39
C ILE A 73 22.91 -3.73 -22.07
N TRP A 74 23.26 -4.52 -23.08
CA TRP A 74 24.39 -4.25 -23.96
C TRP A 74 24.13 -4.75 -25.39
N GLY A 75 24.35 -3.85 -26.36
CA GLY A 75 24.15 -4.16 -27.77
C GLY A 75 22.73 -4.64 -28.07
N GLN A 76 22.62 -5.79 -28.75
CA GLN A 76 21.34 -6.42 -29.13
C GLN A 76 20.98 -7.64 -28.28
N GLN A 77 21.65 -7.83 -27.14
CA GLN A 77 21.39 -8.99 -26.27
C GLN A 77 20.13 -8.77 -25.44
N LEU A 78 19.55 -9.88 -24.97
CA LEU A 78 18.41 -9.82 -24.05
C LEU A 78 18.84 -9.11 -22.75
N PRO A 79 17.99 -8.24 -22.18
CA PRO A 79 18.28 -7.60 -20.91
C PRO A 79 18.57 -8.66 -19.83
N GLU A 80 19.67 -8.46 -19.11
CA GLU A 80 19.99 -9.28 -17.95
C GLU A 80 19.37 -8.67 -16.70
N ASN A 81 18.70 -9.50 -15.90
CA ASN A 81 18.05 -9.04 -14.69
C ASN A 81 19.08 -8.90 -13.56
N LEU A 82 19.28 -7.68 -13.07
CA LEU A 82 20.09 -7.45 -11.88
C LEU A 82 19.21 -7.55 -10.62
N GLY A 83 18.01 -7.00 -10.67
CA GLY A 83 17.01 -7.15 -9.63
C GLY A 83 16.59 -5.84 -8.99
N TRP A 84 16.21 -5.87 -7.71
CA TRP A 84 15.58 -4.72 -7.07
C TRP A 84 16.53 -3.86 -6.26
N TRP A 85 16.33 -2.55 -6.29
CA TRP A 85 17.08 -1.59 -5.48
C TRP A 85 16.16 -0.51 -4.92
N CYS A 86 16.36 -0.17 -3.65
CA CYS A 86 15.70 0.97 -3.01
C CYS A 86 16.71 1.75 -2.16
N GLY A 87 17.05 2.97 -2.58
CA GLY A 87 17.84 3.92 -1.79
C GLY A 87 17.00 4.89 -0.95
N SER A 88 15.67 4.80 -1.04
CA SER A 88 14.73 5.77 -0.48
C SER A 88 14.48 5.54 1.03
N SER A 89 14.09 6.60 1.74
CA SER A 89 13.62 6.51 3.12
C SER A 89 12.14 6.11 3.17
N ARG A 90 11.68 5.64 4.34
CA ARG A 90 10.33 5.09 4.55
C ARG A 90 9.18 6.03 4.17
N TYR A 91 9.38 7.34 4.28
CA TYR A 91 8.36 8.35 4.05
C TYR A 91 8.62 9.19 2.80
N ASP A 92 9.68 8.85 2.04
CA ASP A 92 9.96 9.55 0.81
C ASP A 92 8.93 9.10 -0.24
N LEU A 93 8.24 10.05 -0.84
CA LEU A 93 7.37 9.83 -2.00
C LEU A 93 7.95 10.50 -3.25
N PRO A 94 7.68 9.99 -4.46
CA PRO A 94 8.05 10.67 -5.70
C PRO A 94 7.35 12.03 -5.81
N GLN A 95 8.02 13.05 -6.38
CA GLN A 95 7.42 14.37 -6.59
C GLN A 95 6.12 14.33 -7.41
N ALA A 96 5.95 13.32 -8.27
CA ALA A 96 4.73 13.11 -9.03
C ALA A 96 3.49 12.76 -8.17
N THR A 97 3.65 12.55 -6.86
CA THR A 97 2.53 12.40 -5.91
C THR A 97 2.12 13.73 -5.29
N GLU A 98 2.87 14.81 -5.49
CA GLU A 98 2.51 16.13 -4.96
C GLU A 98 1.16 16.54 -5.53
N GLU A 99 0.18 16.77 -4.64
CA GLU A 99 -1.21 17.13 -4.98
C GLU A 99 -2.04 16.03 -5.69
N ASP A 100 -1.51 14.80 -5.82
CA ASP A 100 -2.22 13.63 -6.33
C ASP A 100 -2.45 12.60 -5.21
N GLU A 101 -3.48 12.84 -4.41
CA GLU A 101 -3.85 12.00 -3.25
C GLU A 101 -4.09 10.53 -3.65
N VAL A 102 -4.53 10.28 -4.89
CA VAL A 102 -4.77 8.92 -5.39
C VAL A 102 -3.45 8.21 -5.65
N ARG A 103 -2.48 8.89 -6.27
CA ARG A 103 -1.14 8.36 -6.52
C ARG A 103 -0.32 8.23 -5.25
N GLU A 104 -0.46 9.16 -4.32
CA GLU A 104 0.07 9.06 -2.96
C GLU A 104 -0.43 7.79 -2.24
N ASN A 105 -1.74 7.55 -2.27
CA ASN A 105 -2.33 6.34 -1.68
C ASN A 105 -1.78 5.06 -2.35
N TYR A 106 -1.66 5.04 -3.67
CA TYR A 106 -1.01 3.92 -4.37
C TYR A 106 0.43 3.68 -3.87
N CYS A 107 1.26 4.70 -3.76
CA CYS A 107 2.61 4.56 -3.23
C CYS A 107 2.59 4.00 -1.79
N TYR A 108 1.67 4.43 -0.94
CA TYR A 108 1.54 3.89 0.42
C TYR A 108 1.14 2.42 0.44
N THR A 109 0.29 1.95 -0.48
CA THR A 109 -0.02 0.51 -0.59
C THR A 109 1.21 -0.34 -0.94
N ILE A 110 2.18 0.22 -1.67
CA ILE A 110 3.45 -0.45 -1.99
C ILE A 110 4.43 -0.37 -0.82
N LEU A 111 4.60 0.81 -0.22
CA LEU A 111 5.58 1.05 0.85
C LEU A 111 5.16 0.44 2.20
N GLY A 112 3.86 0.27 2.44
CA GLY A 112 3.33 -0.26 3.67
C GLY A 112 3.46 -1.79 3.77
N ASN A 113 4.26 -2.29 4.71
CA ASN A 113 4.43 -3.74 4.92
C ASN A 113 3.15 -4.43 5.42
N SER A 114 2.23 -3.68 6.04
CA SER A 114 0.95 -4.19 6.56
C SER A 114 -0.24 -4.00 5.61
N GLU A 115 -0.02 -3.32 4.49
CA GLU A 115 -1.04 -3.11 3.47
C GLU A 115 -1.28 -4.42 2.72
N SER A 116 -2.54 -4.70 2.38
CA SER A 116 -2.88 -5.95 1.70
C SER A 116 -2.74 -5.81 0.18
N LYS A 117 -2.60 -6.93 -0.52
CA LYS A 117 -2.61 -6.97 -1.99
C LYS A 117 -3.93 -6.44 -2.58
N GLU A 118 -5.05 -6.60 -1.87
CA GLU A 118 -6.34 -6.05 -2.28
C GLU A 118 -6.36 -4.51 -2.24
N ALA A 119 -5.69 -3.89 -1.25
CA ALA A 119 -5.54 -2.45 -1.18
C ALA A 119 -4.70 -1.92 -2.37
N LEU A 120 -3.60 -2.61 -2.71
CA LEU A 120 -2.80 -2.29 -3.89
C LEU A 120 -3.62 -2.41 -5.17
N ILE A 121 -4.36 -3.51 -5.36
CA ILE A 121 -5.23 -3.71 -6.54
C ILE A 121 -6.28 -2.60 -6.63
N ALA A 122 -6.89 -2.20 -5.51
CA ALA A 122 -7.86 -1.12 -5.49
C ALA A 122 -7.24 0.21 -5.93
N ALA A 123 -6.03 0.53 -5.44
CA ALA A 123 -5.31 1.74 -5.83
C ALA A 123 -4.91 1.72 -7.32
N VAL A 124 -4.43 0.59 -7.83
CA VAL A 124 -4.13 0.40 -9.26
C VAL A 124 -5.36 0.62 -10.13
N ARG A 125 -6.53 0.10 -9.73
CA ARG A 125 -7.81 0.33 -10.44
C ARG A 125 -8.22 1.79 -10.43
N GLN A 126 -8.05 2.48 -9.30
CA GLN A 126 -8.44 3.88 -9.16
C GLN A 126 -7.60 4.80 -10.06
N LEU A 127 -6.31 4.50 -10.21
CA LEU A 127 -5.40 5.24 -11.09
C LEU A 127 -5.44 4.80 -12.55
N ASN A 128 -6.08 3.67 -12.84
CA ASN A 128 -6.10 3.06 -14.17
C ASN A 128 -4.68 2.92 -14.75
N LEU A 129 -3.75 2.41 -13.94
CA LEU A 129 -2.34 2.27 -14.33
C LEU A 129 -2.16 1.15 -15.37
N ASP A 130 -1.39 1.45 -16.41
CA ASP A 130 -0.97 0.48 -17.41
C ASP A 130 0.37 -0.14 -16.98
N PHE A 131 0.34 -1.41 -16.60
CA PHE A 131 1.52 -2.14 -16.18
C PHE A 131 2.09 -2.97 -17.33
N ASP A 132 3.41 -2.87 -17.54
CA ASP A 132 4.12 -3.87 -18.32
C ASP A 132 4.16 -5.20 -17.55
N ILE A 133 3.27 -6.12 -17.93
CA ILE A 133 3.15 -7.46 -17.32
C ILE A 133 4.48 -8.22 -17.38
N LYS A 134 5.26 -8.09 -18.47
CA LYS A 134 6.55 -8.79 -18.60
C LYS A 134 7.57 -8.22 -17.64
N GLN A 135 7.59 -6.90 -17.48
CA GLN A 135 8.47 -6.24 -16.52
C GLN A 135 8.10 -6.62 -15.09
N LEU A 136 6.81 -6.68 -14.76
CA LEU A 136 6.32 -7.12 -13.46
C LEU A 136 6.70 -8.58 -13.16
N GLN A 137 6.53 -9.49 -14.14
CA GLN A 137 6.93 -10.89 -14.02
C GLN A 137 8.43 -11.04 -13.77
N ALA A 138 9.26 -10.33 -14.55
CA ALA A 138 10.71 -10.34 -14.36
C ALA A 138 11.11 -9.83 -12.96
N GLY A 139 10.44 -8.77 -12.49
CA GLY A 139 10.63 -8.25 -11.14
C GLY A 139 10.26 -9.26 -10.05
N ILE A 140 9.12 -9.94 -10.18
CA ILE A 140 8.69 -10.99 -9.22
C ILE A 140 9.72 -12.11 -9.16
N SER A 141 10.17 -12.63 -10.30
CA SER A 141 11.19 -13.70 -10.32
C SER A 141 12.50 -13.29 -9.66
N SER A 142 12.88 -12.01 -9.75
CA SER A 142 14.07 -11.48 -9.08
C SER A 142 13.93 -11.40 -7.55
N LEU A 143 12.75 -11.05 -7.05
CA LEU A 143 12.48 -11.09 -5.60
C LEU A 143 12.52 -12.52 -5.07
N GLU A 144 11.97 -13.48 -5.81
CA GLU A 144 11.99 -14.91 -5.44
C GLU A 144 13.43 -15.46 -5.37
N SER A 145 14.31 -15.01 -6.28
CA SER A 145 15.72 -15.37 -6.28
C SER A 145 16.59 -14.57 -5.29
N HIS A 146 15.97 -13.72 -4.46
CA HIS A 146 16.62 -12.88 -3.46
C HIS A 146 17.64 -11.90 -4.04
N GLN A 147 17.40 -11.43 -5.27
CA GLN A 147 18.23 -10.45 -5.95
C GLN A 147 17.72 -9.04 -5.66
N TYR A 148 18.02 -8.52 -4.47
CA TYR A 148 17.61 -7.18 -4.09
C TYR A 148 18.54 -6.49 -3.09
N TYR A 149 18.53 -5.16 -3.11
CA TYR A 149 19.06 -4.29 -2.07
C TYR A 149 17.93 -3.42 -1.51
N PHE A 150 17.44 -3.77 -0.32
CA PHE A 150 16.38 -3.04 0.36
C PHE A 150 16.84 -2.52 1.73
N PRO A 151 16.36 -1.33 2.16
CA PRO A 151 16.54 -0.86 3.52
C PRO A 151 15.78 -1.76 4.51
N GLU A 152 16.20 -1.78 5.78
CA GLU A 152 15.61 -2.62 6.84
C GLU A 152 14.09 -2.44 7.03
N TRP A 153 13.56 -1.28 6.66
CA TRP A 153 12.14 -0.99 6.81
C TRP A 153 11.26 -1.59 5.70
N LEU A 154 11.83 -1.94 4.54
CA LEU A 154 11.09 -2.45 3.38
C LEU A 154 11.14 -3.97 3.37
N ASP A 155 10.01 -4.61 3.66
CA ASP A 155 9.94 -6.07 3.73
C ASP A 155 9.75 -6.70 2.34
N ALA A 156 10.75 -7.46 1.89
CA ALA A 156 10.73 -8.10 0.57
C ALA A 156 9.60 -9.12 0.42
N HIS A 157 9.22 -9.83 1.49
CA HIS A 157 8.17 -10.85 1.45
C HIS A 157 6.79 -10.22 1.27
N SER A 158 6.49 -9.16 2.03
CA SER A 158 5.27 -8.36 1.89
C SER A 158 5.18 -7.74 0.50
N LEU A 159 6.27 -7.16 -0.01
CA LEU A 159 6.29 -6.62 -1.37
C LEU A 159 6.03 -7.72 -2.41
N LEU A 160 6.67 -8.88 -2.28
CA LEU A 160 6.48 -10.01 -3.18
C LEU A 160 5.03 -10.52 -3.20
N ASP A 161 4.39 -10.69 -2.04
CA ASP A 161 2.99 -11.13 -1.95
C ASP A 161 2.04 -10.13 -2.65
N LYS A 162 2.28 -8.83 -2.43
CA LYS A 162 1.53 -7.77 -3.11
C LYS A 162 1.69 -7.79 -4.62
N LEU A 163 2.92 -7.93 -5.12
CA LEU A 163 3.19 -7.97 -6.56
C LEU A 163 2.63 -9.23 -7.23
N LYS A 164 2.66 -10.39 -6.55
CA LYS A 164 2.00 -11.61 -7.04
C LYS A 164 0.49 -11.44 -7.15
N GLY A 165 -0.15 -10.92 -6.10
CA GLY A 165 -1.58 -10.62 -6.13
C GLY A 165 -1.96 -9.65 -7.25
N LEU A 166 -1.11 -8.64 -7.47
CA LEU A 166 -1.29 -7.71 -8.59
C LEU A 166 -1.16 -8.42 -9.95
N LEU A 167 -0.15 -9.27 -10.13
CA LEU A 167 0.04 -10.03 -11.36
C LEU A 167 -1.17 -10.94 -11.66
N ASP A 168 -1.68 -11.64 -10.65
CA ASP A 168 -2.87 -12.50 -10.78
C ASP A 168 -4.11 -11.70 -11.21
N PHE A 169 -4.24 -10.47 -10.70
CA PHE A 169 -5.31 -9.55 -11.10
C PHE A 169 -5.15 -9.05 -12.55
N LEU A 170 -3.92 -8.74 -12.97
CA LEU A 170 -3.63 -8.21 -14.31
C LEU A 170 -3.61 -9.30 -15.40
N SER A 171 -3.29 -10.55 -15.04
CA SER A 171 -3.19 -11.71 -15.94
C SER A 171 -4.18 -12.81 -15.55
N PRO A 172 -5.50 -12.62 -15.76
CA PRO A 172 -6.51 -13.62 -15.38
C PRO A 172 -6.41 -14.96 -16.14
N GLU A 173 -5.50 -15.11 -17.10
CA GLU A 173 -5.33 -16.33 -17.91
C GLU A 173 -4.48 -17.44 -17.25
N SER A 174 -3.85 -17.21 -16.09
CA SER A 174 -2.92 -18.19 -15.47
C SER A 174 -3.42 -18.96 -14.24
N VAL A 175 -4.70 -18.87 -13.85
CA VAL A 175 -5.24 -19.72 -12.76
C VAL A 175 -5.85 -21.01 -13.34
N PRO A 176 -5.41 -22.22 -12.94
CA PRO A 176 -6.09 -23.45 -13.25
C PRO A 176 -7.51 -23.39 -12.68
N LYS A 177 -8.52 -23.59 -13.52
CA LYS A 177 -9.92 -23.75 -13.10
C LYS A 177 -10.07 -25.06 -12.32
N GLU A 178 -9.82 -25.05 -11.02
CA GLU A 178 -10.39 -26.04 -10.12
C GLU A 178 -11.80 -25.59 -9.70
N ASN A 179 -12.75 -25.82 -10.62
CA ASN A 179 -14.17 -25.88 -10.30
C ASN A 179 -14.65 -27.28 -10.66
N ASN A 180 -14.97 -28.09 -9.65
CA ASN A 180 -16.18 -28.93 -9.65
C ASN A 180 -16.38 -29.55 -8.27
N LEU A 181 -17.02 -28.81 -7.37
CA LEU A 181 -17.87 -29.40 -6.34
C LEU A 181 -19.21 -28.67 -6.34
N ILE A 182 -20.06 -29.17 -7.24
CA ILE A 182 -21.52 -29.34 -7.15
C ILE A 182 -22.18 -28.66 -5.92
N MET A 183 -22.95 -27.60 -6.19
CA MET A 183 -24.00 -27.16 -5.27
C MET A 183 -25.15 -28.19 -5.28
N PRO A 184 -25.73 -28.56 -4.12
CA PRO A 184 -27.08 -29.10 -4.09
C PRO A 184 -28.08 -27.96 -3.96
N ILE A 185 -29.05 -27.96 -4.88
CA ILE A 185 -30.30 -27.22 -4.80
C ILE A 185 -31.09 -27.74 -3.58
N MET A 186 -31.67 -26.84 -2.77
CA MET A 186 -32.82 -27.20 -1.93
C MET A 186 -33.94 -26.14 -2.01
N PRO A 187 -35.21 -26.58 -1.82
CA PRO A 187 -36.40 -25.83 -2.18
C PRO A 187 -36.99 -25.03 -1.00
N THR A 188 -37.95 -24.19 -1.36
CA THR A 188 -38.74 -23.28 -0.51
C THR A 188 -39.65 -23.96 0.52
N ALA A 189 -39.80 -23.27 1.67
CA ALA A 189 -41.03 -23.03 2.47
C ALA A 189 -41.09 -23.55 3.93
N ASP A 190 -41.73 -22.69 4.75
CA ASP A 190 -42.40 -22.85 6.05
C ASP A 190 -41.67 -22.64 7.40
N SER A 191 -41.95 -21.47 7.99
CA SER A 191 -42.63 -21.23 9.29
C SER A 191 -42.42 -22.22 10.45
N ASP A 192 -41.77 -21.77 11.54
CA ASP A 192 -42.41 -21.53 12.86
C ASP A 192 -41.39 -21.30 14.02
N LYS A 193 -41.62 -20.21 14.77
CA LYS A 193 -41.49 -19.98 16.24
C LYS A 193 -40.16 -20.15 17.03
N PHE A 194 -39.66 -18.96 17.45
CA PHE A 194 -38.99 -18.54 18.72
C PHE A 194 -37.66 -19.21 19.15
N PRO A 195 -36.72 -18.52 19.87
CA PRO A 195 -36.93 -17.36 20.75
C PRO A 195 -36.06 -16.12 20.45
N THR A 196 -36.53 -15.00 21.00
CA THR A 196 -35.82 -13.72 21.15
C THR A 196 -34.39 -13.93 21.67
N PRO A 197 -33.34 -13.44 21.01
CA PRO A 197 -32.05 -13.27 21.64
C PRO A 197 -32.13 -12.03 22.53
N ILE A 198 -32.05 -12.30 23.82
CA ILE A 198 -31.70 -11.39 24.91
C ILE A 198 -30.79 -10.27 24.40
N VAL A 199 -31.24 -9.04 24.63
CA VAL A 199 -30.44 -7.81 24.55
C VAL A 199 -29.17 -8.03 25.35
N LYS A 200 -28.07 -8.33 24.66
CA LYS A 200 -26.74 -8.16 25.24
C LYS A 200 -26.44 -6.67 25.16
N THR A 201 -26.66 -5.99 26.28
CA THR A 201 -26.04 -4.72 26.60
C THR A 201 -24.52 -4.88 26.46
N VAL A 202 -23.95 -4.43 25.35
CA VAL A 202 -22.50 -4.29 25.17
C VAL A 202 -22.16 -2.85 25.53
N GLU A 203 -22.06 -2.55 26.83
CA GLU A 203 -21.64 -1.25 27.37
C GLU A 203 -20.11 -1.10 27.45
N HIS A 204 -19.35 -1.62 26.49
CA HIS A 204 -17.88 -1.59 26.54
C HIS A 204 -17.27 -0.93 25.31
N GLY A 205 -17.66 0.30 25.03
CA GLY A 205 -16.92 1.17 24.12
C GLY A 205 -16.21 2.29 24.88
N ASN A 206 -15.08 2.71 24.31
CA ASN A 206 -14.30 3.82 24.84
C ASN A 206 -14.70 5.11 24.14
N TRP A 207 -14.68 6.22 24.87
CA TRP A 207 -14.96 7.54 24.32
C TRP A 207 -13.73 8.13 23.65
N TYR A 208 -13.92 8.67 22.46
CA TYR A 208 -12.86 9.34 21.71
C TYR A 208 -13.35 10.69 21.19
N LEU A 209 -12.38 11.60 21.07
CA LEU A 209 -12.59 12.91 20.49
C LEU A 209 -12.30 12.87 19.00
N VAL A 210 -13.30 13.26 18.21
CA VAL A 210 -13.18 13.42 16.75
C VAL A 210 -13.18 14.90 16.44
N THR A 211 -12.17 15.33 15.68
CA THR A 211 -12.10 16.66 15.09
C THR A 211 -12.62 16.61 13.67
N VAL A 212 -13.45 17.58 13.32
CA VAL A 212 -14.01 17.74 11.98
C VAL A 212 -13.51 19.04 11.35
N ARG A 213 -13.68 19.18 10.03
CA ARG A 213 -13.38 20.45 9.34
C ARG A 213 -14.20 21.59 9.93
N SER A 214 -13.59 22.78 9.98
CA SER A 214 -14.17 23.90 10.70
C SER A 214 -15.57 24.30 10.22
N LYS A 215 -16.50 24.43 11.18
CA LYS A 215 -17.93 24.74 10.98
C LYS A 215 -18.69 23.70 10.15
N LYS A 216 -18.16 22.48 10.02
CA LYS A 216 -18.79 21.39 9.25
C LYS A 216 -19.36 20.27 10.12
N ARG A 217 -19.42 20.44 11.44
CA ARG A 217 -19.89 19.43 12.40
C ARG A 217 -21.26 18.83 12.05
N GLU A 218 -22.24 19.65 11.71
CA GLU A 218 -23.58 19.15 11.33
C GLU A 218 -23.56 18.35 10.02
N VAL A 219 -22.75 18.76 9.05
CA VAL A 219 -22.60 18.07 7.76
C VAL A 219 -21.91 16.73 7.97
N PHE A 220 -20.83 16.71 8.75
CA PHE A 220 -20.16 15.48 9.17
C PHE A 220 -21.12 14.51 9.85
N LEU A 221 -21.93 14.97 10.82
CA LEU A 221 -22.89 14.12 11.52
C LEU A 221 -23.92 13.47 10.59
N LYS A 222 -24.40 14.20 9.58
CA LYS A 222 -25.31 13.63 8.55
C LYS A 222 -24.63 12.50 7.76
N TYR A 223 -23.39 12.71 7.33
CA TYR A 223 -22.65 11.67 6.61
C TYR A 223 -22.24 10.49 7.51
N LEU A 224 -21.98 10.75 8.79
CA LEU A 224 -21.72 9.73 9.79
C LEU A 224 -22.93 8.83 9.99
N GLU A 225 -24.12 9.40 10.18
CA GLU A 225 -25.36 8.61 10.28
C GLU A 225 -25.65 7.79 9.02
N LEU A 226 -25.42 8.37 7.83
CA LEU A 226 -25.55 7.65 6.56
C LEU A 226 -24.57 6.48 6.49
N SER A 227 -23.30 6.71 6.83
CA SER A 227 -22.25 5.67 6.83
C SER A 227 -22.55 4.55 7.82
N ILE A 228 -23.07 4.87 9.02
CA ILE A 228 -23.48 3.87 10.02
C ILE A 228 -24.60 2.99 9.47
N LYS A 229 -25.60 3.58 8.82
CA LYS A 229 -26.73 2.83 8.23
C LYS A 229 -26.30 1.96 7.05
N GLN A 230 -25.51 2.52 6.13
CA GLN A 230 -25.08 1.84 4.91
C GLN A 230 -24.11 0.70 5.17
N ASN A 231 -23.17 0.90 6.09
CA ASN A 231 -22.08 -0.04 6.38
C ASN A 231 -22.35 -0.89 7.63
N GLN A 232 -23.55 -0.80 8.21
CA GLN A 232 -23.96 -1.55 9.41
C GLN A 232 -22.99 -1.38 10.60
N LEU A 233 -22.64 -0.13 10.92
CA LEU A 233 -21.62 0.18 11.94
C LEU A 233 -22.19 0.38 13.36
N GLN A 234 -23.43 -0.04 13.63
CA GLN A 234 -24.10 0.19 14.92
C GLN A 234 -23.39 -0.51 16.09
N ASP A 235 -22.75 -1.67 15.83
CA ASP A 235 -21.96 -2.40 16.83
C ASP A 235 -20.55 -1.81 17.01
N LEU A 236 -20.13 -0.91 16.10
CA LEU A 236 -18.83 -0.26 16.10
C LEU A 236 -18.88 1.15 16.72
N ILE A 237 -19.89 1.94 16.35
CA ILE A 237 -20.16 3.29 16.85
C ILE A 237 -21.40 3.21 17.74
N LEU A 238 -21.15 3.02 19.05
CA LEU A 238 -22.18 2.72 20.04
C LEU A 238 -22.98 3.97 20.43
N LYS A 239 -22.33 5.13 20.51
CA LYS A 239 -22.96 6.43 20.79
C LYS A 239 -22.23 7.58 20.12
N ILE A 240 -22.99 8.64 19.83
CA ILE A 240 -22.52 9.91 19.27
C ILE A 240 -23.05 11.02 20.18
N GLU A 241 -22.17 11.89 20.67
CA GLU A 241 -22.56 13.02 21.51
C GLU A 241 -21.87 14.31 21.04
N ILE A 242 -22.53 15.45 21.28
CA ILE A 242 -22.02 16.77 20.93
C ILE A 242 -21.60 17.49 22.22
N PRO A 243 -20.35 17.95 22.34
CA PRO A 243 -19.94 18.77 23.48
C PRO A 243 -20.80 20.05 23.59
N GLN A 244 -21.16 20.43 24.83
CA GLN A 244 -22.13 21.49 25.08
C GLN A 244 -21.54 22.90 24.89
N ASP A 245 -20.24 23.08 25.15
CA ASP A 245 -19.58 24.39 25.06
C ASP A 245 -19.17 24.74 23.63
N SER A 246 -19.38 26.00 23.26
CA SER A 246 -19.03 26.60 21.97
C SER A 246 -17.54 26.50 21.62
N VAL A 247 -16.65 26.44 22.61
CA VAL A 247 -15.20 26.26 22.38
C VAL A 247 -14.86 24.91 21.72
N TYR A 248 -15.82 23.98 21.67
CA TYR A 248 -15.71 22.66 21.05
C TYR A 248 -16.52 22.56 19.75
N GLU A 249 -16.74 23.68 19.05
CA GLU A 249 -17.59 23.78 17.86
C GLU A 249 -17.25 22.77 16.75
N ASP A 250 -15.98 22.39 16.63
CA ASP A 250 -15.46 21.47 15.61
C ASP A 250 -15.16 20.06 16.14
N LEU A 251 -15.74 19.71 17.29
CA LEU A 251 -15.51 18.43 17.96
C LEU A 251 -16.79 17.61 18.10
N VAL A 252 -16.64 16.30 18.02
CA VAL A 252 -17.68 15.29 18.26
C VAL A 252 -17.13 14.20 19.17
N LEU A 253 -17.95 13.70 20.09
CA LEU A 253 -17.61 12.58 20.96
C LEU A 253 -18.21 11.30 20.40
N LEU A 254 -17.38 10.28 20.19
CA LEU A 254 -17.83 8.97 19.75
C LEU A 254 -17.49 7.92 20.80
N ASN A 255 -18.48 7.14 21.21
CA ASN A 255 -18.26 5.92 21.96
C ASN A 255 -18.12 4.76 20.96
N ILE A 256 -16.93 4.18 20.88
CA ILE A 256 -16.60 3.16 19.87
C ILE A 256 -16.05 1.90 20.53
N SER A 257 -16.43 0.74 20.00
CA SER A 257 -16.02 -0.57 20.54
C SER A 257 -14.63 -1.00 20.06
N ASN A 258 -14.21 -0.57 18.87
CA ASN A 258 -12.89 -0.87 18.31
C ASN A 258 -12.29 0.36 17.60
N PHE A 259 -11.25 0.94 18.19
CA PHE A 259 -10.60 2.16 17.67
C PHE A 259 -10.05 1.98 16.25
N LYS A 260 -9.35 0.86 15.99
CA LYS A 260 -8.68 0.63 14.70
C LYS A 260 -9.70 0.57 13.57
N THR A 261 -10.75 -0.22 13.75
CA THR A 261 -11.82 -0.37 12.75
C THR A 261 -12.63 0.92 12.61
N ALA A 262 -13.01 1.56 13.71
CA ALA A 262 -13.78 2.81 13.67
C ALA A 262 -13.00 3.93 12.98
N SER A 263 -11.72 4.09 13.29
CA SER A 263 -10.85 5.10 12.64
C SER A 263 -10.82 4.91 11.12
N THR A 264 -10.74 3.68 10.63
CA THR A 264 -10.75 3.39 9.18
C THR A 264 -12.08 3.75 8.52
N HIS A 265 -13.21 3.58 9.20
CA HIS A 265 -14.50 4.00 8.67
C HIS A 265 -14.69 5.51 8.75
N LEU A 266 -14.27 6.14 9.84
CA LEU A 266 -14.38 7.59 10.06
C LEU A 266 -13.55 8.39 9.06
N GLN A 267 -12.36 7.91 8.70
CA GLN A 267 -11.49 8.55 7.69
C GLN A 267 -12.12 8.68 6.30
N LYS A 268 -13.13 7.85 5.99
CA LYS A 268 -13.85 7.86 4.71
C LYS A 268 -15.04 8.82 4.71
N ILE A 269 -15.36 9.43 5.86
CA ILE A 269 -16.55 10.26 6.03
C ILE A 269 -16.17 11.71 5.71
N GLU A 270 -16.99 12.36 4.88
CA GLU A 270 -16.76 13.73 4.47
C GLU A 270 -16.65 14.66 5.69
N ASN A 271 -15.68 15.58 5.65
CA ASN A 271 -15.37 16.54 6.71
C ASN A 271 -14.77 15.94 7.99
N PHE A 272 -14.43 14.64 8.02
CA PHE A 272 -13.55 14.09 9.04
C PHE A 272 -12.15 14.71 8.92
N GLN A 273 -11.53 15.02 10.06
CA GLN A 273 -10.14 15.50 10.09
C GLN A 273 -9.25 14.55 10.87
N SER A 274 -9.61 14.24 12.11
CA SER A 274 -8.84 13.34 12.94
C SER A 274 -9.67 12.75 14.07
N ILE A 275 -9.16 11.66 14.64
CA ILE A 275 -9.63 11.10 15.90
C ILE A 275 -8.42 10.96 16.83
N GLU A 276 -8.56 11.40 18.08
CA GLU A 276 -7.48 11.26 19.07
C GLU A 276 -7.19 9.78 19.31
N ARG A 277 -5.90 9.40 19.38
CA ARG A 277 -5.52 7.98 19.55
C ARG A 277 -5.73 7.47 20.97
N LYS A 278 -5.81 8.36 21.95
CA LYS A 278 -6.04 8.01 23.34
C LYS A 278 -7.53 8.19 23.66
N PRO A 279 -8.17 7.22 24.31
CA PRO A 279 -9.54 7.41 24.76
C PRO A 279 -9.59 8.48 25.86
N LEU A 280 -10.70 9.21 25.91
CA LEU A 280 -11.00 10.19 26.93
C LEU A 280 -11.26 9.49 28.26
N ASN A 281 -10.81 10.11 29.35
CA ASN A 281 -11.20 9.66 30.67
C ASN A 281 -12.67 10.04 30.96
N PRO A 282 -13.38 9.34 31.86
CA PRO A 282 -14.80 9.61 32.13
C PRO A 282 -15.07 11.05 32.59
N GLU A 283 -14.19 11.62 33.41
CA GLU A 283 -14.32 13.00 33.92
C GLU A 283 -14.28 14.05 32.79
N GLN A 284 -13.45 13.84 31.77
CA GLN A 284 -13.36 14.69 30.58
C GLN A 284 -14.65 14.63 29.76
N VAL A 285 -15.23 13.44 29.60
CA VAL A 285 -16.50 13.23 28.88
C VAL A 285 -17.63 13.93 29.63
N THR A 286 -17.77 13.69 30.94
CA THR A 286 -18.77 14.35 31.79
C THR A 286 -18.68 15.87 31.72
N ARG A 287 -17.46 16.42 31.80
CA ARG A 287 -17.21 17.86 31.70
C ARG A 287 -17.60 18.43 30.33
N MET A 288 -17.26 17.75 29.23
CA MET A 288 -17.58 18.20 27.87
C MET A 288 -19.08 18.15 27.56
N LEU A 289 -19.80 17.20 28.17
CA LEU A 289 -21.27 17.10 28.07
C LEU A 289 -22.01 18.05 29.01
N GLY A 290 -21.28 18.76 29.89
CA GLY A 290 -21.85 19.72 30.86
C GLY A 290 -22.74 19.07 31.91
N VAL A 291 -22.61 17.77 32.12
CA VAL A 291 -23.29 17.04 33.19
C VAL A 291 -22.56 17.35 34.50
N ARG A 292 -23.22 18.10 35.40
CA ARG A 292 -22.72 18.39 36.76
C ARG A 292 -23.35 17.46 37.77
#